data_AF-A0A7C8M7T2-F1
#
_entry.id   AF-A0A7C8M7T2-F1
#
_cell.length_a   1.000
_cell.length_b   1.000
_cell.length_c   1.000
_cell.angle_alpha   90.00
_cell.angle_beta   90.00
_cell.angle_gamma   90.00
#
_symmetry.space_group_name_H-M   'P 1'
#
loop_
_entity.id
_entity.type
_entity.pdbx_description
1 polymer ?
#
loop_
_entity_poly.entity_id
_entity_poly.type
_entity_poly.pdbx_seq_one_letter_code
_entity_poly.pdbx_strand_id
1 'polypeptide(L)'
;MPRSTYGHPQPSSPRASCRSRKPRVSYGQPPPSLPRTSRASRRGATKNKASKVPAAFTPRTKKLKVSKRKGPLAQEKRSVTCQLRKNKRCTDDGTDGPCDHCKKTMNKARSFLEICCRDQLEDAILVRRCNGRFNQDEAMFINVDWMPGSCRQTMLFIWNLAGYGPIYSRGPLEVVIREYIPRDGSSNTTRSAWMTDDGKINQVEQPPYAIEDREALVLQIKEYFLSGLHIEALERWVGDRIQHDPIAQLTYAEVARLRHSVPLDDDNLLDLAMQLQWLSVVSQGYGSVWSNNIPGIQEYDYRKMGRSAYEAYNRNSRDKPIPIFIGQQMDVAVLTCLKEIQRLFLKKLKQRVFSAGLKPWYELHLALYVILWNLDYIHTGAERYIVAKTGTMTHSGTNNVVPRQMNKWIESTRVLLCHWRCVLRTFRPFILARENPEELSVRGRLDAEGFQYVMNIVNILDRPGGNGLPVVSESPAHHSMTSEWTRKLFEDAGA
;
A
#
# COMPACT_ATOMS: atom_id res chain seq x y z
N MET A 1 45.92 -7.46 49.13
CA MET A 1 46.21 -8.67 49.94
C MET A 1 45.03 -9.63 49.81
N PRO A 2 45.22 -10.95 49.66
CA PRO A 2 45.87 -11.54 48.50
C PRO A 2 45.11 -12.75 47.88
N ARG A 3 45.29 -12.89 46.55
CA ARG A 3 45.70 -14.10 45.80
C ARG A 3 44.88 -15.40 45.92
N SER A 4 44.51 -15.94 44.77
CA SER A 4 44.99 -17.28 44.41
C SER A 4 45.29 -17.40 42.91
N THR A 5 46.57 -17.68 42.66
CA THR A 5 47.24 -18.03 41.41
C THR A 5 47.12 -19.55 41.13
N TYR A 6 47.83 -19.98 40.08
CA TYR A 6 48.16 -21.34 39.60
C TYR A 6 47.32 -21.77 38.39
N GLY A 7 47.88 -22.11 37.23
CA GLY A 7 49.28 -22.20 36.82
C GLY A 7 49.33 -22.78 35.40
N HIS A 8 50.19 -22.21 34.55
CA HIS A 8 50.64 -22.83 33.29
C HIS A 8 51.54 -24.05 33.62
N PRO A 9 51.62 -25.07 32.73
CA PRO A 9 52.65 -25.01 31.67
C PRO A 9 52.27 -25.64 30.32
N GLN A 10 52.75 -25.00 29.24
CA GLN A 10 53.22 -25.66 28.01
C GLN A 10 54.62 -26.26 28.30
N PRO A 11 55.13 -27.30 27.61
CA PRO A 11 55.34 -27.26 26.15
C PRO A 11 55.36 -28.62 25.40
N SER A 12 55.47 -28.54 24.07
CA SER A 12 56.34 -29.35 23.18
C SER A 12 55.66 -29.84 21.89
N SER A 13 55.93 -29.13 20.80
CA SER A 13 56.21 -29.73 19.48
C SER A 13 57.66 -30.26 19.52
N PRO A 14 58.17 -31.19 18.67
CA PRO A 14 57.78 -31.41 17.26
C PRO A 14 57.77 -32.89 16.80
N ARG A 15 57.26 -33.16 15.59
CA ARG A 15 57.90 -34.09 14.63
C ARG A 15 57.20 -34.10 13.26
N ALA A 16 58.03 -33.92 12.24
CA ALA A 16 57.73 -34.14 10.84
C ALA A 16 57.74 -35.63 10.49
N SER A 17 56.93 -36.03 9.50
CA SER A 17 57.10 -37.21 8.63
C SER A 17 55.94 -37.19 7.61
N CYS A 18 56.16 -36.82 6.34
CA CYS A 18 56.62 -37.64 5.21
C CYS A 18 55.62 -38.70 4.70
N ARG A 19 55.38 -38.64 3.37
CA ARG A 19 54.80 -39.65 2.45
C ARG A 19 53.25 -39.75 2.47
N SER A 20 52.53 -39.95 1.37
CA SER A 20 52.89 -40.41 0.02
C SER A 20 51.87 -39.94 -1.02
N ARG A 21 52.36 -39.50 -2.19
CA ARG A 21 51.63 -39.50 -3.46
C ARG A 21 51.26 -40.94 -3.85
N LYS A 22 50.06 -41.14 -4.41
CA LYS A 22 49.74 -42.29 -5.26
C LYS A 22 48.94 -41.84 -6.50
N PRO A 23 49.00 -42.61 -7.61
CA PRO A 23 49.13 -42.05 -8.96
C PRO A 23 47.84 -42.09 -9.78
N ARG A 24 47.85 -41.30 -10.86
CA ARG A 24 46.97 -41.43 -12.03
C ARG A 24 47.18 -42.80 -12.68
N VAL A 25 46.08 -43.47 -13.00
CA VAL A 25 46.02 -44.54 -13.99
C VAL A 25 44.94 -44.20 -15.01
N SER A 26 45.32 -44.30 -16.28
CA SER A 26 44.56 -44.03 -17.49
C SER A 26 44.39 -45.35 -18.24
N TYR A 27 43.16 -45.75 -18.53
CA TYR A 27 42.74 -46.71 -19.56
C TYR A 27 41.26 -46.39 -19.84
N GLY A 28 40.68 -46.40 -21.03
CA GLY A 28 41.09 -46.69 -22.39
C GLY A 28 39.92 -46.28 -23.31
N GLN A 29 40.20 -46.04 -24.59
CA GLN A 29 39.20 -45.73 -25.62
C GLN A 29 38.28 -46.93 -25.93
N PRO A 30 37.04 -46.70 -26.39
CA PRO A 30 36.34 -47.65 -27.26
C PRO A 30 36.25 -47.13 -28.70
N PRO A 31 36.49 -47.96 -29.74
CA PRO A 31 36.10 -47.67 -31.12
C PRO A 31 34.87 -48.53 -31.52
N PRO A 32 34.45 -48.57 -32.79
CA PRO A 32 33.44 -47.68 -33.36
C PRO A 32 32.13 -48.40 -33.77
N SER A 33 31.12 -47.59 -34.10
CA SER A 33 29.78 -47.93 -34.59
C SER A 33 29.72 -48.57 -35.99
N LEU A 34 28.63 -49.31 -36.29
CA LEU A 34 27.74 -49.30 -37.50
C LEU A 34 26.74 -50.51 -37.46
N PRO A 35 25.71 -50.67 -38.33
CA PRO A 35 24.41 -49.97 -38.34
C PRO A 35 23.13 -50.88 -38.41
N ARG A 36 21.96 -50.26 -38.14
CA ARG A 36 20.56 -50.53 -38.61
C ARG A 36 19.97 -51.96 -38.59
N THR A 37 18.80 -52.13 -37.97
CA THR A 37 17.49 -52.07 -38.68
C THR A 37 16.28 -52.15 -37.72
N SER A 38 15.19 -51.57 -38.22
CA SER A 38 13.87 -51.28 -37.68
C SER A 38 13.08 -52.40 -36.99
N ARG A 39 12.29 -52.04 -35.97
CA ARG A 39 10.86 -52.46 -35.92
C ARG A 39 9.97 -51.60 -35.00
N ALA A 40 8.84 -51.24 -35.59
CA ALA A 40 7.52 -50.99 -35.00
C ALA A 40 7.29 -49.75 -34.11
N SER A 41 6.79 -48.72 -34.80
CA SER A 41 5.86 -47.68 -34.33
C SER A 41 4.85 -48.18 -33.29
N ARG A 42 4.96 -47.69 -32.06
CA ARG A 42 3.80 -47.44 -31.19
C ARG A 42 3.63 -45.94 -31.09
N ARG A 43 2.55 -45.44 -31.70
CA ARG A 43 2.04 -44.08 -31.50
C ARG A 43 1.74 -43.90 -30.01
N GLY A 44 2.72 -43.41 -29.26
CA GLY A 44 2.47 -42.83 -27.94
C GLY A 44 1.69 -41.56 -28.15
N ALA A 45 0.49 -41.49 -27.60
CA ALA A 45 -0.27 -40.25 -27.46
C ALA A 45 0.69 -39.16 -26.98
N THR A 46 0.78 -38.08 -27.74
CA THR A 46 1.50 -36.87 -27.34
C THR A 46 0.82 -36.36 -26.08
N LYS A 47 1.35 -36.75 -24.91
CA LYS A 47 1.16 -36.00 -23.68
C LYS A 47 1.54 -34.57 -24.03
N ASN A 48 0.57 -33.67 -24.03
CA ASN A 48 0.81 -32.24 -24.06
C ASN A 48 1.90 -31.98 -23.02
N LYS A 49 3.10 -31.63 -23.47
CA LYS A 49 4.14 -31.13 -22.59
C LYS A 49 3.57 -29.81 -22.08
N ALA A 50 3.02 -29.86 -20.87
CA ALA A 50 2.72 -28.66 -20.09
C ALA A 50 3.92 -27.72 -20.22
N SER A 51 3.62 -26.44 -20.48
CA SER A 51 4.59 -25.35 -20.42
C SER A 51 5.50 -25.62 -19.23
N LYS A 52 6.82 -25.65 -19.43
CA LYS A 52 7.75 -25.64 -18.30
C LYS A 52 7.71 -24.26 -17.66
N VAL A 53 6.61 -23.91 -17.01
CA VAL A 53 6.58 -22.85 -16.00
C VAL A 53 7.59 -23.29 -14.94
N PRO A 54 8.60 -22.48 -14.61
CA PRO A 54 9.62 -22.86 -13.64
C PRO A 54 8.96 -23.24 -12.31
N ALA A 55 8.93 -24.55 -12.10
CA ALA A 55 8.23 -25.21 -11.02
C ALA A 55 8.81 -24.82 -9.66
N ALA A 56 7.89 -24.67 -8.72
CA ALA A 56 8.10 -24.49 -7.30
C ALA A 56 8.71 -23.15 -6.87
N PHE A 57 7.87 -22.43 -6.13
CA PHE A 57 8.25 -21.58 -5.02
C PHE A 57 9.09 -22.42 -4.04
N THR A 58 10.38 -22.56 -4.35
CA THR A 58 11.33 -23.35 -3.58
C THR A 58 12.01 -22.46 -2.56
N PRO A 59 12.18 -22.93 -1.30
CA PRO A 59 12.91 -22.17 -0.31
C PRO A 59 14.34 -21.90 -0.79
N ARG A 60 14.84 -20.69 -0.53
CA ARG A 60 16.20 -20.32 -0.91
C ARG A 60 17.18 -21.29 -0.26
N THR A 61 18.03 -21.95 -1.05
CA THR A 61 19.14 -22.77 -0.53
C THR A 61 19.97 -21.89 0.40
N LYS A 62 20.13 -22.31 1.67
CA LYS A 62 20.97 -21.58 2.64
C LYS A 62 22.36 -21.44 2.03
N LYS A 63 22.86 -20.21 1.91
CA LYS A 63 24.24 -19.99 1.44
C LYS A 63 25.18 -20.57 2.50
N LEU A 64 25.82 -21.70 2.19
CA LEU A 64 26.82 -22.36 3.04
C LEU A 64 28.06 -21.47 3.28
N LYS A 65 28.28 -20.47 2.43
CA LYS A 65 29.43 -19.56 2.52
C LYS A 65 28.96 -18.13 2.30
N VAL A 66 28.94 -17.34 3.37
CA VAL A 66 28.84 -15.88 3.28
C VAL A 66 30.25 -15.36 3.00
N SER A 67 30.53 -14.98 1.76
CA SER A 67 31.74 -14.25 1.42
C SER A 67 31.69 -12.89 2.13
N LYS A 68 32.26 -12.81 3.34
CA LYS A 68 32.54 -11.53 3.98
C LYS A 68 33.76 -10.94 3.27
N ARG A 69 33.57 -9.82 2.58
CA ARG A 69 34.66 -9.12 1.91
C ARG A 69 35.66 -8.66 2.97
N LYS A 70 36.94 -9.00 2.82
CA LYS A 70 38.00 -8.47 3.68
C LYS A 70 38.30 -7.03 3.22
N GLY A 71 38.06 -6.07 4.11
CA GLY A 71 38.46 -4.68 3.93
C GLY A 71 37.49 -3.78 3.15
N PRO A 72 37.75 -2.47 3.18
CA PRO A 72 36.94 -1.46 2.51
C PRO A 72 36.96 -1.58 0.98
N LEU A 73 35.86 -1.16 0.31
CA LEU A 73 35.84 -0.93 -1.13
C LEU A 73 36.89 0.12 -1.53
N ALA A 74 37.57 -0.08 -2.67
CA ALA A 74 38.42 0.94 -3.29
C ALA A 74 37.64 2.25 -3.54
N GLN A 75 38.29 3.40 -3.44
CA GLN A 75 37.66 4.73 -3.44
C GLN A 75 36.84 5.01 -4.71
N GLU A 76 37.35 4.63 -5.87
CA GLU A 76 36.65 4.70 -7.16
C GLU A 76 35.37 3.85 -7.17
N LYS A 77 35.43 2.63 -6.64
CA LYS A 77 34.22 1.79 -6.51
C LYS A 77 33.25 2.33 -5.46
N ARG A 78 33.74 3.05 -4.45
CA ARG A 78 32.90 3.73 -3.46
C ARG A 78 32.15 4.91 -4.07
N SER A 79 32.80 5.75 -4.88
CA SER A 79 32.15 6.89 -5.55
C SER A 79 31.06 6.42 -6.53
N VAL A 80 31.37 5.42 -7.36
CA VAL A 80 30.39 4.81 -8.27
C VAL A 80 29.23 4.18 -7.48
N THR A 81 29.50 3.42 -6.42
CA THR A 81 28.44 2.85 -5.56
C THR A 81 27.59 3.95 -4.89
N CYS A 82 28.19 5.07 -4.50
CA CYS A 82 27.50 6.21 -3.90
C CYS A 82 26.57 6.89 -4.92
N GLN A 83 27.06 7.18 -6.13
CA GLN A 83 26.25 7.70 -7.24
C GLN A 83 25.10 6.76 -7.60
N LEU A 84 25.38 5.47 -7.72
CA LEU A 84 24.39 4.43 -8.01
C LEU A 84 23.30 4.29 -6.92
N ARG A 85 23.64 4.57 -5.65
CA ARG A 85 22.67 4.64 -4.53
C ARG A 85 21.87 5.94 -4.55
N LYS A 86 22.52 7.06 -4.87
CA LYS A 86 21.88 8.38 -4.96
C LYS A 86 20.89 8.45 -6.11
N ASN A 87 21.26 7.89 -7.26
CA ASN A 87 20.47 7.95 -8.49
C ASN A 87 19.36 6.89 -8.53
N LYS A 88 19.38 5.90 -7.62
CA LYS A 88 18.45 4.75 -7.51
C LYS A 88 18.24 3.92 -8.80
N ARG A 89 18.90 4.26 -9.91
CA ARG A 89 18.88 3.56 -11.19
C ARG A 89 20.10 2.65 -11.33
N CYS A 90 19.92 1.49 -11.96
CA CYS A 90 21.01 0.62 -12.38
C CYS A 90 21.37 0.95 -13.82
N THR A 91 21.83 2.16 -14.05
CA THR A 91 22.32 2.60 -15.35
C THR A 91 23.67 3.25 -15.10
N ASP A 92 24.67 2.87 -15.88
CA ASP A 92 25.98 3.48 -15.79
C ASP A 92 25.95 4.87 -16.48
N ASP A 93 25.00 5.09 -17.41
CA ASP A 93 24.96 6.26 -18.32
C ASP A 93 23.59 6.99 -18.37
N GLY A 94 22.62 6.61 -17.53
CA GLY A 94 21.29 7.26 -17.51
C GLY A 94 20.26 6.75 -18.53
N THR A 95 20.64 5.86 -19.46
CA THR A 95 19.76 5.20 -20.44
C THR A 95 19.00 4.02 -19.82
N ASP A 96 17.76 3.76 -20.26
CA ASP A 96 16.95 2.64 -19.73
C ASP A 96 17.60 1.28 -20.07
N GLY A 97 18.00 0.53 -19.03
CA GLY A 97 18.60 -0.81 -19.17
C GLY A 97 19.37 -1.30 -17.94
N PRO A 98 19.78 -2.57 -17.87
CA PRO A 98 20.56 -3.11 -16.75
C PRO A 98 22.02 -2.62 -16.80
N CYS A 99 22.56 -2.11 -15.68
CA CYS A 99 23.97 -1.73 -15.52
C CYS A 99 24.93 -2.90 -15.78
N ASP A 100 26.20 -2.60 -16.07
CA ASP A 100 27.20 -3.58 -16.48
C ASP A 100 27.46 -4.68 -15.45
N HIS A 101 27.31 -4.37 -14.15
CA HIS A 101 27.36 -5.40 -13.12
C HIS A 101 26.18 -6.38 -13.22
N CYS A 102 24.99 -5.88 -13.53
CA CYS A 102 23.83 -6.71 -13.77
C CYS A 102 24.07 -7.54 -15.05
N LYS A 103 24.48 -6.92 -16.16
CA LYS A 103 24.83 -7.64 -17.40
C LYS A 103 25.85 -8.78 -17.16
N LYS A 104 26.90 -8.52 -16.37
CA LYS A 104 27.94 -9.53 -16.03
C LYS A 104 27.42 -10.69 -15.18
N THR A 105 26.33 -10.49 -14.46
CA THR A 105 25.69 -11.53 -13.63
C THR A 105 24.43 -12.12 -14.26
N MET A 106 24.05 -11.64 -15.45
CA MET A 106 22.86 -12.05 -16.21
C MET A 106 22.67 -13.56 -16.31
N ASN A 107 23.71 -14.27 -16.72
CA ASN A 107 23.65 -15.71 -16.93
C ASN A 107 23.84 -16.53 -15.63
N LYS A 108 24.12 -15.88 -14.50
CA LYS A 108 24.48 -16.53 -13.22
C LYS A 108 23.49 -16.23 -12.10
N ALA A 109 22.79 -15.11 -12.17
CA ALA A 109 21.84 -14.66 -11.15
C ALA A 109 20.42 -15.04 -11.56
N ARG A 110 19.78 -15.95 -10.81
CA ARG A 110 18.35 -16.29 -10.98
C ARG A 110 17.39 -15.11 -10.75
N SER A 111 17.90 -14.00 -10.21
CA SER A 111 17.17 -12.74 -9.94
C SER A 111 17.41 -11.67 -11.01
N PHE A 112 18.00 -12.02 -12.16
CA PHE A 112 18.31 -11.06 -13.23
C PHE A 112 17.14 -10.78 -14.19
N LEU A 113 16.06 -11.58 -14.15
CA LEU A 113 14.91 -11.39 -15.05
C LEU A 113 14.10 -10.11 -14.78
N GLU A 114 14.44 -9.36 -13.73
CA GLU A 114 13.70 -8.18 -13.28
C GLU A 114 14.60 -6.93 -13.31
N ILE A 115 14.00 -5.77 -13.59
CA ILE A 115 14.69 -4.46 -13.58
C ILE A 115 15.33 -4.27 -12.20
N CYS A 116 16.60 -3.89 -12.17
CA CYS A 116 17.29 -3.64 -10.91
C CYS A 116 16.68 -2.42 -10.22
N CYS A 117 15.90 -2.71 -9.19
CA CYS A 117 15.21 -1.74 -8.35
C CYS A 117 16.00 -1.53 -7.07
N ARG A 118 16.34 -0.27 -6.78
CA ARG A 118 17.09 0.13 -5.58
C ARG A 118 16.29 1.00 -4.62
N ASP A 119 15.03 1.25 -4.97
CA ASP A 119 14.10 1.97 -4.12
C ASP A 119 13.87 1.17 -2.83
N GLN A 120 13.74 1.87 -1.71
CA GLN A 120 13.44 1.24 -0.43
C GLN A 120 11.93 1.20 -0.25
N LEU A 121 11.40 0.09 0.29
CA LEU A 121 9.97 0.00 0.63
C LEU A 121 9.54 1.13 1.58
N GLU A 122 10.44 1.56 2.46
CA GLU A 122 10.20 2.64 3.41
C GLU A 122 10.06 4.02 2.78
N ASP A 123 10.54 4.20 1.54
CA ASP A 123 10.37 5.43 0.78
C ASP A 123 8.94 5.57 0.24
N ALA A 124 8.15 4.49 0.26
CA ALA A 124 6.78 4.51 -0.24
C ALA A 124 5.84 5.34 0.66
N ILE A 125 5.00 6.13 0.01
CA ILE A 125 3.94 6.95 0.61
C ILE A 125 2.62 6.32 0.17
N LEU A 126 1.94 5.67 1.11
CA LEU A 126 0.74 4.85 0.87
C LEU A 126 -0.55 5.56 1.25
N VAL A 127 -0.44 6.77 1.80
CA VAL A 127 -1.54 7.55 2.38
C VAL A 127 -1.43 9.01 1.96
N ARG A 128 -2.52 9.77 2.14
CA ARG A 128 -2.44 11.24 2.05
C ARG A 128 -1.56 11.77 3.19
N ARG A 129 -0.73 12.76 2.87
CA ARG A 129 0.06 13.49 3.86
C ARG A 129 -0.15 14.99 3.81
N CYS A 130 -0.60 15.51 2.67
CA CYS A 130 -0.76 16.93 2.44
C CYS A 130 -2.14 17.45 2.84
N ASN A 131 -2.25 18.77 2.99
CA ASN A 131 -3.51 19.49 3.02
C ASN A 131 -3.49 20.62 1.97
N GLY A 132 -4.19 20.41 0.86
CA GLY A 132 -4.20 21.35 -0.27
C GLY A 132 -4.90 22.67 0.03
N ARG A 133 -5.92 22.67 0.90
CA ARG A 133 -6.64 23.90 1.30
C ARG A 133 -5.72 24.87 2.04
N PHE A 134 -4.84 24.34 2.88
CA PHE A 134 -3.91 25.12 3.70
C PHE A 134 -2.49 25.18 3.12
N ASN A 135 -2.31 24.76 1.86
CA ASN A 135 -1.03 24.77 1.16
C ASN A 135 0.10 24.05 1.93
N GLN A 136 -0.21 22.91 2.56
CA GLN A 136 0.73 22.11 3.35
C GLN A 136 1.11 20.83 2.60
N ASP A 137 2.38 20.66 2.22
CA ASP A 137 2.87 19.38 1.66
C ASP A 137 2.83 18.24 2.69
N GLU A 138 3.02 18.59 3.96
CA GLU A 138 2.83 17.73 5.12
C GLU A 138 1.87 18.45 6.07
N ALA A 139 0.70 17.88 6.29
CA ALA A 139 -0.34 18.44 7.12
C ALA A 139 0.15 18.53 8.57
N MET A 140 -0.01 19.70 9.17
CA MET A 140 0.38 20.01 10.53
C MET A 140 -0.67 20.90 11.17
N PHE A 141 -0.80 20.81 12.50
CA PHE A 141 -1.65 21.74 13.24
C PHE A 141 -1.18 23.17 13.03
N ILE A 142 -2.14 24.05 12.73
CA ILE A 142 -1.87 25.47 12.55
C ILE A 142 -2.13 26.18 13.88
N ASN A 143 -1.22 27.06 14.28
CA ASN A 143 -1.40 27.90 15.45
C ASN A 143 -2.39 29.02 15.17
N VAL A 144 -3.24 29.30 16.16
CA VAL A 144 -4.27 30.34 16.09
C VAL A 144 -4.10 31.31 17.24
N ASP A 145 -4.52 32.55 16.98
CA ASP A 145 -4.61 33.60 17.97
C ASP A 145 -6.04 33.58 18.53
N TRP A 146 -6.18 33.25 19.81
CA TRP A 146 -7.50 33.15 20.44
C TRP A 146 -8.14 34.53 20.59
N MET A 147 -9.46 34.62 20.39
CA MET A 147 -10.17 35.87 20.60
C MET A 147 -10.15 36.24 22.10
N PRO A 148 -9.76 37.48 22.47
CA PRO A 148 -9.76 37.91 23.87
C PRO A 148 -11.14 37.74 24.50
N GLY A 149 -11.18 37.18 25.72
CA GLY A 149 -12.44 36.94 26.44
C GLY A 149 -13.31 35.78 25.91
N SER A 150 -12.90 35.09 24.83
CA SER A 150 -13.65 33.94 24.33
C SER A 150 -13.72 32.80 25.35
N CYS A 151 -14.91 32.23 25.51
CA CYS A 151 -15.20 31.14 26.43
C CYS A 151 -14.94 29.77 25.79
N ARG A 152 -14.54 28.79 26.61
CA ARG A 152 -14.48 27.38 26.23
C ARG A 152 -15.89 26.82 26.11
N GLN A 153 -16.14 26.06 25.06
CA GLN A 153 -17.43 25.41 24.81
C GLN A 153 -17.22 23.96 24.40
N THR A 154 -18.13 23.08 24.81
CA THR A 154 -18.14 21.69 24.37
C THR A 154 -19.00 21.57 23.12
N MET A 155 -18.40 21.11 22.02
CA MET A 155 -19.08 20.82 20.76
C MET A 155 -19.15 19.31 20.54
N LEU A 156 -20.35 18.83 20.25
CA LEU A 156 -20.60 17.49 19.74
C LEU A 156 -20.72 17.55 18.22
N PHE A 157 -20.03 16.66 17.51
CA PHE A 157 -20.20 16.53 16.05
C PHE A 157 -20.10 15.06 15.59
N ILE A 158 -20.72 14.77 14.45
CA ILE A 158 -20.67 13.46 13.81
C ILE A 158 -19.75 13.53 12.59
N TRP A 159 -18.99 12.47 12.34
CA TRP A 159 -18.22 12.31 11.12
C TRP A 159 -18.97 11.45 10.10
N ASN A 160 -18.98 11.92 8.86
CA ASN A 160 -19.67 11.29 7.74
C ASN A 160 -18.66 10.78 6.72
N LEU A 161 -18.92 9.60 6.18
CA LEU A 161 -18.16 9.05 5.07
C LEU A 161 -18.69 9.63 3.75
N ALA A 162 -17.77 9.99 2.85
CA ALA A 162 -18.11 10.56 1.56
C ALA A 162 -19.01 9.59 0.75
N GLY A 163 -20.11 10.12 0.21
CA GLY A 163 -21.11 9.34 -0.54
C GLY A 163 -21.98 8.38 0.28
N TYR A 164 -21.80 8.31 1.61
CA TYR A 164 -22.52 7.36 2.48
C TYR A 164 -23.35 8.04 3.56
N GLY A 165 -22.82 9.11 4.15
CA GLY A 165 -23.43 9.78 5.29
C GLY A 165 -22.79 9.35 6.62
N PRO A 166 -23.48 9.57 7.75
CA PRO A 166 -22.90 9.47 9.08
C PRO A 166 -22.58 8.04 9.50
N ILE A 167 -21.54 7.88 10.32
CA ILE A 167 -21.24 6.62 10.99
C ILE A 167 -22.06 6.56 12.29
N TYR A 168 -23.22 5.90 12.25
CA TYR A 168 -24.16 5.85 13.38
C TYR A 168 -23.76 4.89 14.51
N SER A 169 -22.70 4.10 14.36
CA SER A 169 -22.37 3.01 15.30
C SER A 169 -21.79 3.48 16.65
N ARG A 170 -21.53 4.78 16.83
CA ARG A 170 -21.19 5.40 18.12
C ARG A 170 -21.78 6.81 18.18
N GLY A 171 -21.98 7.31 19.41
CA GLY A 171 -22.42 8.69 19.65
C GLY A 171 -21.44 9.74 19.09
N PRO A 172 -21.85 11.01 19.03
CA PRO A 172 -21.02 12.08 18.47
C PRO A 172 -19.68 12.24 19.20
N LEU A 173 -18.67 12.72 18.47
CA LEU A 173 -17.38 13.12 19.01
C LEU A 173 -17.54 14.39 19.85
N GLU A 174 -17.01 14.36 21.07
CA GLU A 174 -17.02 15.49 21.99
C GLU A 174 -15.65 16.17 22.01
N VAL A 175 -15.63 17.47 21.72
CA VAL A 175 -14.40 18.28 21.72
C VAL A 175 -14.61 19.61 22.43
N VAL A 176 -13.55 20.12 23.05
CA VAL A 176 -13.51 21.48 23.61
C VAL A 176 -13.03 22.45 22.54
N ILE A 177 -13.86 23.45 22.25
CA ILE A 177 -13.62 24.48 21.25
C ILE A 177 -13.54 25.87 21.86
N ARG A 178 -12.90 26.77 21.11
CA ARG A 178 -12.79 28.20 21.43
C ARG A 178 -12.75 29.02 20.14
N GLU A 179 -13.18 30.28 20.23
CA GLU A 179 -13.17 31.20 19.10
C GLU A 179 -11.76 31.78 18.88
N TYR A 180 -11.32 31.83 17.62
CA TYR A 180 -10.05 32.41 17.21
C TYR A 180 -10.25 33.65 16.33
N ILE A 181 -9.20 34.45 16.18
CA ILE A 181 -9.18 35.61 15.29
C ILE A 181 -8.88 35.12 13.87
N PRO A 182 -9.85 35.17 12.93
CA PRO A 182 -9.61 34.72 11.57
C PRO A 182 -8.58 35.62 10.86
N ARG A 183 -7.77 35.01 10.01
CA ARG A 183 -6.84 35.74 9.13
C ARG A 183 -7.54 36.08 7.83
N ASP A 184 -7.35 37.29 7.36
CA ASP A 184 -7.92 37.77 6.10
C ASP A 184 -7.23 37.18 4.86
N GLY A 185 -7.89 37.29 3.71
CA GLY A 185 -7.35 36.94 2.39
C GLY A 185 -7.48 35.47 2.01
N SER A 186 -6.47 34.92 1.31
CA SER A 186 -6.44 33.54 0.81
C SER A 186 -6.39 32.47 1.92
N SER A 187 -6.13 32.91 3.16
CA SER A 187 -6.15 32.08 4.37
C SER A 187 -7.45 32.19 5.16
N ASN A 188 -8.51 32.75 4.57
CA ASN A 188 -9.81 32.81 5.21
C ASN A 188 -10.29 31.37 5.49
N THR A 189 -10.48 31.10 6.77
CA THR A 189 -10.83 29.80 7.35
C THR A 189 -12.28 29.74 7.82
N THR A 190 -13.08 30.74 7.52
CA THR A 190 -14.53 30.74 7.79
C THR A 190 -15.33 30.31 6.56
N ARG A 191 -14.76 30.44 5.34
CA ARG A 191 -15.47 30.20 4.07
C ARG A 191 -14.98 28.97 3.32
N SER A 192 -15.91 28.11 2.92
CA SER A 192 -15.67 26.89 2.14
C SER A 192 -16.40 26.95 0.82
N ALA A 193 -15.65 27.12 -0.27
CA ALA A 193 -16.19 27.13 -1.63
C ALA A 193 -15.84 25.85 -2.42
N TRP A 194 -16.70 25.48 -3.35
CA TRP A 194 -16.48 24.41 -4.32
C TRP A 194 -17.26 24.65 -5.61
N MET A 195 -16.79 24.04 -6.69
CA MET A 195 -17.44 24.03 -8.00
C MET A 195 -18.33 22.80 -8.14
N THR A 196 -19.52 22.99 -8.71
CA THR A 196 -20.44 21.94 -9.13
C THR A 196 -20.19 21.51 -10.57
N ASP A 197 -20.80 20.40 -10.98
CA ASP A 197 -20.59 19.81 -12.30
C ASP A 197 -21.13 20.69 -13.44
N ASP A 198 -22.07 21.59 -13.14
CA ASP A 198 -22.58 22.64 -14.04
C ASP A 198 -21.70 23.92 -14.05
N GLY A 199 -20.57 23.92 -13.34
CA GLY A 199 -19.63 25.05 -13.28
C GLY A 199 -20.00 26.15 -12.28
N LYS A 200 -21.09 26.02 -11.52
CA LYS A 200 -21.46 26.99 -10.48
C LYS A 200 -20.55 26.88 -9.25
N ILE A 201 -20.20 28.02 -8.67
CA ILE A 201 -19.46 28.07 -7.40
C ILE A 201 -20.46 28.20 -6.24
N ASN A 202 -20.45 27.21 -5.34
CA ASN A 202 -21.15 27.32 -4.05
C ASN A 202 -20.16 27.69 -2.95
N GLN A 203 -20.69 28.27 -1.88
CA GLN A 203 -19.94 28.62 -0.70
C GLN A 203 -20.79 28.44 0.55
N VAL A 204 -20.16 27.95 1.62
CA VAL A 204 -20.70 27.95 2.98
C VAL A 204 -19.75 28.70 3.90
N GLU A 205 -20.30 29.30 4.95
CA GLU A 205 -19.58 30.05 5.96
C GLU A 205 -19.92 29.55 7.36
N GLN A 206 -18.89 29.40 8.21
CA GLN A 206 -19.03 29.02 9.61
C GLN A 206 -18.17 29.92 10.50
N PRO A 207 -18.56 30.12 11.77
CA PRO A 207 -17.79 30.94 12.72
C PRO A 207 -16.38 30.37 12.96
N PRO A 208 -15.43 31.24 13.37
CA PRO A 208 -14.03 30.87 13.54
C PRO A 208 -13.82 30.13 14.87
N TYR A 209 -14.32 28.91 14.97
CA TYR A 209 -14.02 27.99 16.07
C TYR A 209 -12.87 27.05 15.73
N ALA A 210 -12.06 26.73 16.73
CA ALA A 210 -10.99 25.75 16.68
C ALA A 210 -11.01 24.88 17.94
N ILE A 211 -10.52 23.65 17.82
CA ILE A 211 -10.29 22.72 18.94
C ILE A 211 -9.07 23.20 19.73
N GLU A 212 -9.19 23.28 21.06
CA GLU A 212 -8.11 23.73 21.93
C GLU A 212 -7.06 22.63 22.15
N ASP A 213 -7.50 21.43 22.55
CA ASP A 213 -6.62 20.29 22.84
C ASP A 213 -6.42 19.40 21.61
N ARG A 214 -5.26 19.56 20.97
CA ARG A 214 -4.88 18.83 19.76
C ARG A 214 -4.36 17.43 20.06
N GLU A 215 -3.76 17.22 21.22
CA GLU A 215 -3.16 15.94 21.61
C GLU A 215 -4.26 14.97 22.01
N ALA A 216 -5.21 15.43 22.83
CA ALA A 216 -6.42 14.67 23.14
C ALA A 216 -7.21 14.32 21.87
N LEU A 217 -7.29 15.24 20.89
CA LEU A 217 -7.95 14.97 19.62
C LEU A 217 -7.32 13.79 18.88
N VAL A 218 -5.98 13.72 18.78
CA VAL A 218 -5.31 12.60 18.09
C VAL A 218 -5.63 11.27 18.76
N LEU A 219 -5.58 11.22 20.10
CA LEU A 219 -5.90 10.03 20.87
C LEU A 219 -7.37 9.62 20.67
N GLN A 220 -8.29 10.57 20.79
CA GLN A 220 -9.72 10.34 20.62
C GLN A 220 -10.05 9.84 19.22
N ILE A 221 -9.40 10.38 18.17
CA ILE A 221 -9.61 9.95 16.78
C ILE A 221 -9.14 8.52 16.56
N LYS A 222 -7.99 8.16 17.12
CA LYS A 222 -7.46 6.79 17.09
C LYS A 222 -8.45 5.83 17.74
N GLU A 223 -8.91 6.14 18.95
CA GLU A 223 -9.88 5.31 19.68
C GLU A 223 -11.27 5.30 19.05
N TYR A 224 -11.68 6.38 18.39
CA TYR A 224 -12.98 6.48 17.76
C TYR A 224 -13.02 5.58 16.53
N PHE A 225 -12.20 5.84 15.51
CA PHE A 225 -12.31 5.15 14.23
C PHE A 225 -11.70 3.74 14.20
N LEU A 226 -10.75 3.42 15.07
CA LEU A 226 -10.11 2.11 15.11
C LEU A 226 -10.69 1.19 16.21
N SER A 227 -11.79 1.59 16.84
CA SER A 227 -12.57 0.70 17.72
C SER A 227 -13.59 -0.13 16.95
N GLY A 228 -13.92 -1.32 17.47
CA GLY A 228 -14.69 -2.36 16.77
C GLY A 228 -16.02 -1.93 16.13
N LEU A 229 -16.78 -1.02 16.76
CA LEU A 229 -18.08 -0.58 16.24
C LEU A 229 -17.97 0.28 14.97
N HIS A 230 -16.90 1.04 14.79
CA HIS A 230 -16.71 1.87 13.59
C HIS A 230 -16.15 1.07 12.42
N ILE A 231 -15.41 0.00 12.71
CA ILE A 231 -14.87 -0.91 11.71
C ILE A 231 -15.99 -1.50 10.86
N GLU A 232 -17.10 -1.93 11.45
CA GLU A 232 -18.24 -2.48 10.70
C GLU A 232 -18.83 -1.49 9.68
N ALA A 233 -18.92 -0.21 10.03
CA ALA A 233 -19.41 0.83 9.12
C ALA A 233 -18.44 1.08 7.97
N LEU A 234 -17.13 1.02 8.24
CA LEU A 234 -16.09 1.16 7.24
C LEU A 234 -16.01 -0.07 6.32
N GLU A 235 -16.17 -1.28 6.85
CA GLU A 235 -16.25 -2.51 6.07
C GLU A 235 -17.50 -2.53 5.18
N ARG A 236 -18.65 -2.10 5.70
CA ARG A 236 -19.87 -1.94 4.90
C ARG A 236 -19.69 -0.91 3.78
N TRP A 237 -19.05 0.22 4.07
CA TRP A 237 -18.71 1.22 3.06
C TRP A 237 -17.86 0.63 1.93
N VAL A 238 -16.84 -0.17 2.26
CA VAL A 238 -16.01 -0.84 1.25
C VAL A 238 -16.86 -1.85 0.47
N GLY A 239 -17.66 -2.66 1.16
CA GLY A 239 -18.57 -3.66 0.58
C GLY A 239 -19.51 -3.08 -0.48
N ASP A 240 -20.14 -1.95 -0.17
CA ASP A 240 -21.08 -1.28 -1.08
C ASP A 240 -20.37 -0.71 -2.33
N ARG A 241 -19.09 -0.32 -2.23
CA ARG A 241 -18.30 0.15 -3.38
C ARG A 241 -17.80 -0.96 -4.29
N ILE A 242 -17.60 -2.15 -3.73
CA ILE A 242 -17.11 -3.32 -4.47
C ILE A 242 -18.25 -4.25 -4.92
N GLN A 243 -19.51 -3.87 -4.69
CA GLN A 243 -20.69 -4.71 -4.97
C GLN A 243 -20.84 -5.14 -6.45
N HIS A 244 -20.16 -4.44 -7.37
CA HIS A 244 -20.14 -4.77 -8.80
C HIS A 244 -18.77 -5.21 -9.30
N ASP A 245 -17.84 -5.50 -8.40
CA ASP A 245 -16.50 -5.99 -8.69
C ASP A 245 -16.28 -7.37 -8.04
N PRO A 246 -16.50 -8.47 -8.79
CA PRO A 246 -16.37 -9.82 -8.27
C PRO A 246 -14.95 -10.14 -7.77
N ILE A 247 -13.91 -9.56 -8.38
CA ILE A 247 -12.52 -9.76 -7.94
C ILE A 247 -12.32 -9.12 -6.58
N ALA A 248 -12.77 -7.87 -6.42
CA ALA A 248 -12.71 -7.18 -5.14
C ALA A 248 -13.50 -7.93 -4.06
N GLN A 249 -14.75 -8.33 -4.33
CA GLN A 249 -15.56 -9.07 -3.36
C GLN A 249 -14.86 -10.31 -2.83
N LEU A 250 -14.35 -11.15 -3.74
CA LEU A 250 -13.60 -12.36 -3.36
C LEU A 250 -12.34 -12.00 -2.58
N THR A 251 -11.61 -10.97 -3.00
CA THR A 251 -10.34 -10.57 -2.37
C THR A 251 -10.57 -10.02 -0.97
N TYR A 252 -11.56 -9.15 -0.76
CA TYR A 252 -11.89 -8.60 0.55
C TYR A 252 -12.48 -9.66 1.50
N ALA A 253 -13.32 -10.57 0.98
CA ALA A 253 -13.81 -11.71 1.78
C ALA A 253 -12.64 -12.58 2.26
N GLU A 254 -11.66 -12.82 1.38
CA GLU A 254 -10.48 -13.62 1.70
C GLU A 254 -9.53 -12.89 2.67
N VAL A 255 -9.36 -11.57 2.51
CA VAL A 255 -8.65 -10.73 3.48
C VAL A 255 -9.31 -10.83 4.85
N ALA A 256 -10.64 -10.71 4.93
CA ALA A 256 -11.37 -10.83 6.19
C ALA A 256 -11.16 -12.21 6.81
N ARG A 257 -11.31 -13.29 6.03
CA ARG A 257 -11.10 -14.67 6.51
C ARG A 257 -9.71 -14.86 7.13
N LEU A 258 -8.65 -14.46 6.43
CA LEU A 258 -7.29 -14.60 6.93
C LEU A 258 -6.99 -13.67 8.12
N ARG A 259 -7.55 -12.45 8.14
CA ARG A 259 -7.41 -11.55 9.29
C ARG A 259 -7.92 -12.17 10.58
N HIS A 260 -9.08 -12.83 10.54
CA HIS A 260 -9.66 -13.50 11.71
C HIS A 260 -8.92 -14.78 12.13
N SER A 261 -8.13 -15.37 11.24
CA SER A 261 -7.34 -16.58 11.52
C SER A 261 -6.04 -16.32 12.31
N VAL A 262 -5.62 -15.05 12.41
CA VAL A 262 -4.41 -14.64 13.11
C VAL A 262 -4.82 -13.93 14.41
N PRO A 263 -4.18 -14.21 15.56
CA PRO A 263 -4.44 -13.48 16.80
C PRO A 263 -4.34 -11.96 16.61
N LEU A 264 -5.18 -11.21 17.34
CA LEU A 264 -5.20 -9.75 17.39
C LEU A 264 -3.93 -9.21 18.07
N ASP A 265 -2.78 -9.37 17.42
CA ASP A 265 -1.51 -8.76 17.80
C ASP A 265 -1.15 -7.67 16.77
N ASP A 266 -0.35 -6.67 17.18
CA ASP A 266 0.22 -5.58 16.35
C ASP A 266 1.05 -6.07 15.12
N ASP A 267 1.12 -7.38 14.87
CA ASP A 267 1.94 -8.05 13.89
C ASP A 267 1.19 -8.50 12.62
N ASN A 268 -0.13 -8.27 12.54
CA ASN A 268 -0.95 -8.69 11.41
C ASN A 268 -0.85 -7.70 10.21
N LEU A 269 -0.24 -8.15 9.11
CA LEU A 269 -0.02 -7.32 7.91
C LEU A 269 -1.34 -6.94 7.22
N LEU A 270 -2.30 -7.86 7.15
CA LEU A 270 -3.59 -7.64 6.50
C LEU A 270 -4.44 -6.68 7.31
N ASP A 271 -4.38 -6.75 8.63
CA ASP A 271 -5.06 -5.82 9.51
C ASP A 271 -4.53 -4.39 9.35
N LEU A 272 -3.20 -4.22 9.34
CA LEU A 272 -2.57 -2.93 9.05
C LEU A 272 -2.96 -2.38 7.67
N ALA A 273 -3.11 -3.24 6.65
CA ALA A 273 -3.55 -2.83 5.32
C ALA A 273 -5.00 -2.30 5.35
N MET A 274 -5.90 -2.98 6.05
CA MET A 274 -7.29 -2.57 6.22
C MET A 274 -7.39 -1.26 7.02
N GLN A 275 -6.66 -1.13 8.13
CA GLN A 275 -6.64 0.11 8.92
C GLN A 275 -6.17 1.33 8.10
N LEU A 276 -5.17 1.15 7.23
CA LEU A 276 -4.73 2.19 6.29
C LEU A 276 -5.84 2.61 5.33
N GLN A 277 -6.57 1.65 4.77
CA GLN A 277 -7.68 1.93 3.88
C GLN A 277 -8.80 2.66 4.63
N TRP A 278 -9.21 2.16 5.78
CA TRP A 278 -10.28 2.75 6.58
C TRP A 278 -10.01 4.19 6.95
N LEU A 279 -8.83 4.50 7.49
CA LEU A 279 -8.50 5.88 7.82
C LEU A 279 -8.34 6.76 6.57
N SER A 280 -7.94 6.19 5.42
CA SER A 280 -7.92 6.92 4.16
C SER A 280 -9.34 7.31 3.72
N VAL A 281 -10.33 6.41 3.89
CA VAL A 281 -11.76 6.70 3.68
C VAL A 281 -12.25 7.79 4.65
N VAL A 282 -11.93 7.67 5.94
CA VAL A 282 -12.25 8.70 6.95
C VAL A 282 -11.68 10.06 6.57
N SER A 283 -10.44 10.12 6.06
CA SER A 283 -9.76 11.37 5.68
C SER A 283 -10.41 12.14 4.52
N GLN A 284 -11.26 11.48 3.73
CA GLN A 284 -12.07 12.10 2.67
C GLN A 284 -13.50 12.44 3.13
N GLY A 285 -13.85 12.08 4.37
CA GLY A 285 -15.14 12.37 4.98
C GLY A 285 -15.32 13.84 5.36
N TYR A 286 -16.42 14.12 6.04
CA TYR A 286 -16.77 15.47 6.50
C TYR A 286 -17.51 15.45 7.83
N GLY A 287 -17.36 16.52 8.62
CA GLY A 287 -18.02 16.66 9.91
C GLY A 287 -19.31 17.48 9.86
N SER A 288 -20.23 17.12 10.75
CA SER A 288 -21.54 17.76 10.96
C SER A 288 -21.75 18.06 12.45
N VAL A 289 -21.97 19.32 12.80
CA VAL A 289 -22.22 19.75 14.19
C VAL A 289 -23.56 19.17 14.66
N TRP A 290 -23.50 18.42 15.75
CA TRP A 290 -24.66 17.83 16.42
C TRP A 290 -25.25 18.75 17.48
N SER A 291 -24.39 19.50 18.19
CA SER A 291 -24.80 20.49 19.18
C SER A 291 -25.76 21.55 18.62
N ASN A 292 -26.73 21.97 19.43
CA ASN A 292 -27.67 23.06 19.11
C ASN A 292 -27.31 24.38 19.80
N ASN A 293 -26.38 24.36 20.74
CA ASN A 293 -26.05 25.46 21.64
C ASN A 293 -24.76 26.19 21.28
N ILE A 294 -24.14 25.91 20.13
CA ILE A 294 -22.95 26.61 19.67
C ILE A 294 -23.38 27.86 18.89
N PRO A 295 -23.02 29.08 19.34
CA PRO A 295 -23.43 30.32 18.69
C PRO A 295 -22.97 30.41 17.23
N GLY A 296 -23.83 30.95 16.36
CA GLY A 296 -23.47 31.29 14.98
C GLY A 296 -23.28 30.12 14.00
N ILE A 297 -23.37 28.86 14.46
CA ILE A 297 -23.32 27.71 13.55
C ILE A 297 -24.55 27.72 12.62
N GLN A 298 -24.28 27.74 11.32
CA GLN A 298 -25.32 27.80 10.30
C GLN A 298 -25.64 26.41 9.74
N GLU A 299 -26.90 26.19 9.38
CA GLU A 299 -27.36 25.00 8.67
C GLU A 299 -27.52 25.31 7.18
N TYR A 300 -27.09 24.38 6.32
CA TYR A 300 -27.14 24.49 4.88
C TYR A 300 -27.90 23.30 4.26
N ASP A 301 -28.73 23.56 3.25
CA ASP A 301 -29.42 22.50 2.49
C ASP A 301 -28.60 22.09 1.26
N TYR A 302 -27.75 21.08 1.42
CA TYR A 302 -26.86 20.60 0.36
C TYR A 302 -27.61 19.99 -0.83
N ARG A 303 -28.86 19.55 -0.63
CA ARG A 303 -29.72 19.03 -1.72
C ARG A 303 -30.01 20.09 -2.79
N LYS A 304 -29.92 21.37 -2.42
CA LYS A 304 -30.15 22.53 -3.30
C LYS A 304 -28.85 23.12 -3.87
N MET A 305 -27.70 22.55 -3.51
CA MET A 305 -26.38 23.06 -3.90
C MET A 305 -25.82 22.36 -5.14
N GLY A 306 -26.58 21.47 -5.80
CA GLY A 306 -26.10 20.77 -7.00
C GLY A 306 -25.05 19.70 -6.70
N ARG A 307 -24.66 18.95 -7.74
CA ARG A 307 -23.65 17.90 -7.67
C ARG A 307 -22.26 18.45 -7.93
N SER A 308 -21.25 17.88 -7.28
CA SER A 308 -19.83 18.20 -7.46
C SER A 308 -19.06 16.92 -7.72
N ALA A 309 -18.01 17.02 -8.53
CA ALA A 309 -17.03 15.96 -8.75
C ALA A 309 -16.49 15.37 -7.44
N TYR A 310 -16.37 16.17 -6.37
CA TYR A 310 -15.91 15.69 -5.07
C TYR A 310 -17.07 15.30 -4.15
N GLU A 311 -17.21 14.00 -3.88
CA GLU A 311 -18.37 13.40 -3.21
C GLU A 311 -18.67 13.95 -1.80
N ALA A 312 -17.67 14.49 -1.09
CA ALA A 312 -17.89 15.08 0.24
C ALA A 312 -18.81 16.32 0.22
N TYR A 313 -19.03 16.92 -0.96
CA TYR A 313 -19.99 18.00 -1.16
C TYR A 313 -21.38 17.50 -1.59
N ASN A 314 -21.51 16.24 -2.03
CA ASN A 314 -22.75 15.64 -2.51
C ASN A 314 -23.60 15.11 -1.36
N ARG A 315 -23.92 15.97 -0.38
CA ARG A 315 -24.67 15.57 0.82
C ARG A 315 -26.16 15.59 0.52
N ASN A 316 -26.84 14.49 0.80
CA ASN A 316 -28.28 14.37 0.60
C ASN A 316 -29.09 14.79 1.85
N SER A 317 -28.67 15.86 2.53
CA SER A 317 -29.25 16.28 3.81
C SER A 317 -29.15 17.80 4.03
N ARG A 318 -29.93 18.29 5.00
CA ARG A 318 -29.68 19.57 5.66
C ARG A 318 -28.67 19.33 6.76
N ASP A 319 -27.58 20.09 6.75
CA ASP A 319 -26.42 19.79 7.56
C ASP A 319 -25.80 21.08 8.13
N LYS A 320 -25.23 20.97 9.33
CA LYS A 320 -24.42 22.01 9.97
C LYS A 320 -22.95 21.66 9.79
N PRO A 321 -22.29 22.01 8.68
CA PRO A 321 -20.90 21.62 8.47
C PRO A 321 -20.04 22.16 9.62
N ILE A 322 -19.10 21.36 10.11
CA ILE A 322 -18.15 21.84 11.12
C ILE A 322 -17.36 23.06 10.60
N PRO A 323 -16.97 23.99 11.48
CA PRO A 323 -16.01 25.03 11.15
C PRO A 323 -14.78 24.48 10.43
N ILE A 324 -14.31 25.19 9.40
CA ILE A 324 -13.27 24.67 8.49
C ILE A 324 -11.97 24.41 9.24
N PHE A 325 -11.66 25.24 10.24
CA PHE A 325 -10.47 25.07 11.06
C PHE A 325 -10.55 23.81 11.93
N ILE A 326 -11.72 23.52 12.52
CA ILE A 326 -11.98 22.22 13.17
C ILE A 326 -11.79 21.08 12.16
N GLY A 327 -12.31 21.22 10.94
CA GLY A 327 -12.11 20.24 9.86
C GLY A 327 -10.63 20.04 9.51
N GLN A 328 -9.82 21.08 9.55
CA GLN A 328 -8.36 21.01 9.37
C GLN A 328 -7.68 20.24 10.51
N GLN A 329 -8.07 20.51 11.75
CA GLN A 329 -7.49 19.83 12.92
C GLN A 329 -7.88 18.35 12.94
N MET A 330 -9.11 18.04 12.57
CA MET A 330 -9.60 16.66 12.36
C MET A 330 -8.79 15.95 11.28
N ASP A 331 -8.58 16.59 10.14
CA ASP A 331 -7.74 16.06 9.07
C ASP A 331 -6.32 15.75 9.57
N VAL A 332 -5.65 16.71 10.21
CA VAL A 332 -4.30 16.50 10.77
C VAL A 332 -4.27 15.34 11.76
N ALA A 333 -5.28 15.18 12.61
CA ALA A 333 -5.35 14.09 13.58
C ALA A 333 -5.46 12.72 12.88
N VAL A 334 -6.33 12.59 11.87
CA VAL A 334 -6.45 11.37 11.05
C VAL A 334 -5.15 11.07 10.30
N LEU A 335 -4.53 12.09 9.70
CA LEU A 335 -3.27 11.96 8.96
C LEU A 335 -2.10 11.58 9.88
N THR A 336 -2.11 12.01 11.14
CA THR A 336 -1.13 11.59 12.15
C THR A 336 -1.25 10.09 12.43
N CYS A 337 -2.47 9.59 12.64
CA CYS A 337 -2.73 8.15 12.80
C CYS A 337 -2.31 7.35 11.56
N LEU A 338 -2.67 7.81 10.35
CA LEU A 338 -2.28 7.18 9.08
C LEU A 338 -0.75 7.05 8.94
N LYS A 339 0.01 8.08 9.33
CA LYS A 339 1.48 8.05 9.29
C LYS A 339 2.06 6.99 10.23
N GLU A 340 1.50 6.83 11.42
CA GLU A 340 1.92 5.79 12.37
C GLU A 340 1.67 4.39 11.82
N ILE A 341 0.44 4.13 11.36
CA ILE A 341 0.05 2.83 10.81
C ILE A 341 0.86 2.53 9.55
N GLN A 342 1.11 3.52 8.69
CA GLN A 342 1.93 3.32 7.47
C GLN A 342 3.35 2.87 7.84
N ARG A 343 3.94 3.47 8.88
CA ARG A 343 5.28 3.08 9.35
C ARG A 343 5.30 1.63 9.81
N LEU A 344 4.27 1.19 10.56
CA LEU A 344 4.12 -0.19 11.01
C LEU A 344 3.92 -1.15 9.83
N PHE A 345 3.02 -0.81 8.91
CA PHE A 345 2.75 -1.58 7.70
C PHE A 345 4.01 -1.78 6.87
N LEU A 346 4.75 -0.70 6.55
CA LEU A 346 5.97 -0.79 5.73
C LEU A 346 7.07 -1.59 6.42
N LYS A 347 7.21 -1.45 7.74
CA LYS A 347 8.12 -2.27 8.54
C LYS A 347 7.77 -3.76 8.42
N LYS A 348 6.48 -4.11 8.53
CA LYS A 348 5.98 -5.50 8.41
C LYS A 348 6.09 -6.04 7.00
N LEU A 349 5.68 -5.27 6.00
CA LEU A 349 5.83 -5.58 4.59
C LEU A 349 7.29 -5.90 4.27
N LYS A 350 8.23 -5.06 4.71
CA LYS A 350 9.66 -5.31 4.55
C LYS A 350 10.09 -6.63 5.19
N GLN A 351 9.65 -6.91 6.41
CA GLN A 351 9.95 -8.18 7.09
C GLN A 351 9.45 -9.38 6.28
N ARG A 352 8.22 -9.32 5.75
CA ARG A 352 7.63 -10.39 4.92
C ARG A 352 8.34 -10.54 3.57
N VAL A 353 8.60 -9.44 2.87
CA VAL A 353 9.32 -9.39 1.58
C VAL A 353 10.75 -9.91 1.70
N PHE A 354 11.47 -9.60 2.80
CA PHE A 354 12.86 -10.01 2.99
C PHE A 354 13.06 -11.22 3.92
N SER A 355 11.99 -11.85 4.38
CA SER A 355 12.00 -13.07 5.21
C SER A 355 12.91 -14.19 4.67
N ALA A 356 13.55 -14.95 5.56
CA ALA A 356 14.34 -16.10 5.13
C ALA A 356 13.44 -17.25 4.64
N GLY A 357 13.94 -18.05 3.71
CA GLY A 357 13.21 -19.21 3.20
C GLY A 357 12.18 -18.83 2.14
N LEU A 358 10.96 -19.32 2.33
CA LEU A 358 9.85 -19.17 1.40
C LEU A 358 9.03 -17.92 1.75
N LYS A 359 8.73 -17.06 0.76
CA LYS A 359 8.00 -15.80 1.03
C LYS A 359 6.52 -16.08 1.26
N PRO A 360 5.78 -15.31 2.03
CA PRO A 360 4.32 -15.49 2.13
C PRO A 360 3.64 -14.76 0.96
N TRP A 361 3.79 -15.30 -0.26
CA TRP A 361 3.30 -14.63 -1.48
C TRP A 361 1.80 -14.35 -1.42
N TYR A 362 1.03 -15.24 -0.78
CA TYR A 362 -0.42 -15.15 -0.70
C TYR A 362 -0.88 -14.01 0.21
N GLU A 363 -0.37 -13.96 1.45
CA GLU A 363 -0.57 -12.82 2.37
C GLU A 363 -0.12 -11.50 1.72
N LEU A 364 1.02 -11.51 1.02
CA LEU A 364 1.54 -10.34 0.32
C LEU A 364 0.64 -9.89 -0.84
N HIS A 365 0.11 -10.82 -1.63
CA HIS A 365 -0.81 -10.51 -2.72
C HIS A 365 -2.06 -9.80 -2.19
N LEU A 366 -2.68 -10.35 -1.15
CA LEU A 366 -3.89 -9.79 -0.53
C LEU A 366 -3.62 -8.42 0.10
N ALA A 367 -2.52 -8.29 0.86
CA ALA A 367 -2.13 -7.01 1.45
C ALA A 367 -1.86 -5.93 0.39
N LEU A 368 -1.12 -6.28 -0.67
CA LEU A 368 -0.82 -5.36 -1.76
C LEU A 368 -2.08 -4.99 -2.54
N TYR A 369 -3.02 -5.92 -2.74
CA TYR A 369 -4.29 -5.62 -3.39
C TYR A 369 -5.05 -4.53 -2.62
N VAL A 370 -5.23 -4.67 -1.30
CA VAL A 370 -5.92 -3.66 -0.47
C VAL A 370 -5.21 -2.30 -0.55
N ILE A 371 -3.88 -2.28 -0.49
CA ILE A 371 -3.10 -1.04 -0.57
C ILE A 371 -3.19 -0.38 -1.95
N LEU A 372 -3.11 -1.15 -3.03
CA LEU A 372 -3.21 -0.60 -4.39
C LEU A 372 -4.62 -0.08 -4.67
N TRP A 373 -5.65 -0.78 -4.20
CA TRP A 373 -7.02 -0.30 -4.23
C TRP A 373 -7.18 1.01 -3.44
N ASN A 374 -6.60 1.09 -2.24
CA ASN A 374 -6.61 2.31 -1.43
C ASN A 374 -5.88 3.47 -2.12
N LEU A 375 -4.72 3.21 -2.72
CA LEU A 375 -3.96 4.20 -3.46
C LEU A 375 -4.80 4.75 -4.62
N ASP A 376 -5.49 3.88 -5.36
CA ASP A 376 -6.35 4.26 -6.50
C ASP A 376 -7.49 5.17 -6.00
N TYR A 377 -8.13 4.78 -4.89
CA TYR A 377 -9.17 5.56 -4.23
C TYR A 377 -8.70 6.96 -3.81
N ILE A 378 -7.55 7.10 -3.14
CA ILE A 378 -7.05 8.42 -2.72
C ILE A 378 -6.54 9.24 -3.90
N HIS A 379 -6.02 8.60 -4.96
CA HIS A 379 -5.60 9.26 -6.19
C HIS A 379 -6.78 9.88 -6.93
N THR A 380 -7.82 9.09 -7.22
CA THR A 380 -9.05 9.58 -7.87
C THR A 380 -9.78 10.60 -7.00
N GLY A 381 -9.80 10.41 -5.68
CA GLY A 381 -10.34 11.40 -4.75
C GLY A 381 -9.62 12.75 -4.83
N ALA A 382 -8.30 12.73 -4.99
CA ALA A 382 -7.48 13.93 -5.16
C ALA A 382 -7.72 14.65 -6.50
N GLU A 383 -7.86 13.90 -7.60
CA GLU A 383 -8.22 14.46 -8.92
C GLU A 383 -9.56 15.20 -8.84
N ARG A 384 -10.57 14.54 -8.28
CA ARG A 384 -11.91 15.12 -8.09
C ARG A 384 -11.89 16.32 -7.18
N TYR A 385 -11.05 16.31 -6.14
CA TYR A 385 -10.89 17.44 -5.25
C TYR A 385 -10.28 18.65 -5.99
N ILE A 386 -9.26 18.46 -6.84
CA ILE A 386 -8.71 19.54 -7.67
C ILE A 386 -9.79 20.14 -8.55
N VAL A 387 -10.55 19.30 -9.27
CA VAL A 387 -11.66 19.75 -10.13
C VAL A 387 -12.67 20.56 -9.34
N ALA A 388 -13.13 20.06 -8.18
CA ALA A 388 -14.08 20.75 -7.31
C ALA A 388 -13.55 22.06 -6.71
N LYS A 389 -12.25 22.36 -6.81
CA LYS A 389 -11.65 23.62 -6.36
C LYS A 389 -11.41 24.62 -7.48
N THR A 390 -11.65 24.26 -8.74
CA THR A 390 -11.56 25.17 -9.88
C THR A 390 -12.42 26.43 -9.65
N GLY A 391 -11.88 27.61 -9.97
CA GLY A 391 -12.57 28.89 -9.79
C GLY A 391 -12.71 29.39 -8.35
N THR A 392 -12.26 28.63 -7.34
CA THR A 392 -12.30 29.05 -5.93
C THR A 392 -11.01 29.76 -5.49
N MET A 393 -11.06 30.53 -4.40
CA MET A 393 -9.86 31.16 -3.80
C MET A 393 -8.77 30.15 -3.41
N THR A 394 -9.15 28.90 -3.12
CA THR A 394 -8.22 27.82 -2.72
C THR A 394 -7.66 27.01 -3.90
N HIS A 395 -8.05 27.36 -5.14
CA HIS A 395 -7.66 26.61 -6.33
C HIS A 395 -6.14 26.52 -6.50
N SER A 396 -5.44 27.66 -6.41
CA SER A 396 -3.99 27.74 -6.63
C SER A 396 -3.19 26.90 -5.64
N GLY A 397 -3.50 27.01 -4.33
CA GLY A 397 -2.86 26.20 -3.29
C GLY A 397 -3.12 24.70 -3.48
N THR A 398 -4.36 24.35 -3.82
CA THR A 398 -4.74 22.95 -4.09
C THR A 398 -4.00 22.39 -5.30
N ASN A 399 -3.96 23.14 -6.40
CA ASN A 399 -3.32 22.73 -7.65
C ASN A 399 -1.78 22.71 -7.58
N ASN A 400 -1.19 23.31 -6.56
CA ASN A 400 0.26 23.25 -6.34
C ASN A 400 0.67 22.05 -5.48
N VAL A 401 -0.08 21.75 -4.42
CA VAL A 401 0.29 20.75 -3.41
C VAL A 401 -0.21 19.36 -3.78
N VAL A 402 -1.48 19.23 -4.20
CA VAL A 402 -2.12 17.93 -4.39
C VAL A 402 -1.47 17.13 -5.53
N PRO A 403 -1.13 17.71 -6.70
CA PRO A 403 -0.43 16.97 -7.75
C PRO A 403 0.94 16.42 -7.33
N ARG A 404 1.68 17.13 -6.45
CA ARG A 404 2.95 16.61 -5.91
C ARG A 404 2.73 15.35 -5.07
N GLN A 405 1.65 15.29 -4.31
CA GLN A 405 1.29 14.11 -3.54
C GLN A 405 0.84 12.95 -4.45
N MET A 406 0.07 13.23 -5.50
CA MET A 406 -0.33 12.23 -6.48
C MET A 406 0.87 11.56 -7.15
N ASN A 407 1.87 12.35 -7.56
CA ASN A 407 3.12 11.82 -8.12
C ASN A 407 3.87 10.90 -7.13
N LYS A 408 3.85 11.21 -5.83
CA LYS A 408 4.43 10.33 -4.80
C LYS A 408 3.68 9.00 -4.70
N TRP A 409 2.35 8.97 -4.90
CA TRP A 409 1.59 7.73 -4.92
C TRP A 409 1.93 6.88 -6.16
N ILE A 410 2.01 7.48 -7.34
CA ILE A 410 2.45 6.80 -8.58
C ILE A 410 3.85 6.18 -8.40
N GLU A 411 4.78 6.92 -7.80
CA GLU A 411 6.11 6.39 -7.51
C GLU A 411 6.07 5.25 -6.47
N SER A 412 5.20 5.36 -5.47
CA SER A 412 5.04 4.34 -4.43
C SER A 412 4.50 3.02 -4.99
N THR A 413 3.54 3.07 -5.92
CA THR A 413 3.03 1.85 -6.59
C THR A 413 4.13 1.18 -7.40
N ARG A 414 4.98 1.95 -8.09
CA ARG A 414 6.17 1.43 -8.78
C ARG A 414 7.10 0.69 -7.82
N VAL A 415 7.37 1.26 -6.64
CA VAL A 415 8.21 0.64 -5.62
C VAL A 415 7.59 -0.67 -5.10
N LEU A 416 6.29 -0.68 -4.79
CA LEU A 416 5.58 -1.86 -4.33
C LEU A 416 5.60 -3.00 -5.36
N LEU A 417 5.23 -2.70 -6.61
CA LEU A 417 5.18 -3.68 -7.69
C LEU A 417 6.57 -4.22 -8.05
N CYS A 418 7.61 -3.39 -7.99
CA CYS A 418 8.99 -3.86 -8.11
C CYS A 418 9.31 -4.95 -7.07
N HIS A 419 8.96 -4.71 -5.79
CA HIS A 419 9.24 -5.66 -4.72
C HIS A 419 8.36 -6.90 -4.82
N TRP A 420 7.12 -6.75 -5.31
CA TRP A 420 6.22 -7.86 -5.61
C TRP A 420 6.81 -8.82 -6.63
N ARG A 421 7.32 -8.30 -7.76
CA ARG A 421 8.05 -9.12 -8.76
C ARG A 421 9.26 -9.82 -8.15
N CYS A 422 10.01 -9.16 -7.27
CA CYS A 422 11.12 -9.77 -6.56
C CYS A 422 10.70 -10.92 -5.62
N VAL A 423 9.51 -10.84 -5.02
CA VAL A 423 8.92 -11.89 -4.19
C VAL A 423 8.55 -13.09 -5.04
N LEU A 424 7.83 -12.87 -6.15
CA LEU A 424 7.39 -13.93 -7.06
C LEU A 424 8.56 -14.59 -7.80
N ARG A 425 9.55 -13.82 -8.23
CA ARG A 425 10.61 -14.26 -9.15
C ARG A 425 9.97 -14.84 -10.42
N THR A 426 10.07 -16.16 -10.60
CA THR A 426 9.47 -16.91 -11.71
C THR A 426 8.19 -17.64 -11.31
N PHE A 427 7.77 -17.55 -10.05
CA PHE A 427 6.52 -18.13 -9.59
C PHE A 427 5.36 -17.32 -10.17
N ARG A 428 4.41 -18.01 -10.80
CA ARG A 428 3.23 -17.44 -11.47
C ARG A 428 2.00 -18.24 -11.02
N PRO A 429 1.44 -17.93 -9.84
CA PRO A 429 0.38 -18.74 -9.22
C PRO A 429 -0.87 -18.89 -10.08
N PHE A 430 -1.27 -17.85 -10.83
CA PHE A 430 -2.48 -17.91 -11.66
C PHE A 430 -2.28 -18.75 -12.95
N ILE A 431 -1.09 -18.74 -13.54
CA ILE A 431 -0.76 -19.70 -14.61
C ILE A 431 -0.76 -21.13 -14.06
N LEU A 432 -0.18 -21.32 -12.87
CA LEU A 432 -0.13 -22.65 -12.25
C LEU A 432 -1.53 -23.17 -11.90
N ALA A 433 -2.44 -22.31 -11.43
CA ALA A 433 -3.84 -22.65 -11.21
C ALA A 433 -4.54 -23.15 -12.49
N ARG A 434 -4.25 -22.56 -13.65
CA ARG A 434 -4.80 -22.97 -14.95
C ARG A 434 -4.20 -24.27 -15.46
N GLU A 435 -2.87 -24.38 -15.44
CA GLU A 435 -2.15 -25.47 -16.10
C GLU A 435 -1.96 -26.71 -15.22
N ASN A 436 -1.78 -26.51 -13.90
CA ASN A 436 -1.48 -27.58 -12.94
C ASN A 436 -1.98 -27.25 -11.52
N PRO A 437 -3.31 -27.25 -11.29
CA PRO A 437 -3.92 -26.88 -10.00
C PRO A 437 -3.45 -27.75 -8.83
N GLU A 438 -3.16 -29.04 -9.07
CA GLU A 438 -2.62 -29.95 -8.03
C GLU A 438 -1.24 -29.51 -7.53
N GLU A 439 -0.39 -28.98 -8.42
CA GLU A 439 0.89 -28.44 -8.00
C GLU A 439 0.72 -27.15 -7.19
N LEU A 440 -0.26 -26.31 -7.52
CA LEU A 440 -0.57 -25.13 -6.74
C LEU A 440 -1.08 -25.49 -5.33
N SER A 441 -1.95 -26.49 -5.19
CA SER A 441 -2.45 -26.88 -3.86
C SER A 441 -1.31 -27.37 -2.96
N VAL A 442 -0.39 -28.19 -3.50
CA VAL A 442 0.73 -28.77 -2.73
C VAL A 442 1.85 -27.75 -2.49
N ARG A 443 2.22 -26.94 -3.49
CA ARG A 443 3.41 -26.06 -3.45
C ARG A 443 3.09 -24.59 -3.21
N GLY A 444 1.85 -24.17 -3.47
CA GLY A 444 1.38 -22.81 -3.25
C GLY A 444 1.18 -22.44 -1.78
N ARG A 445 1.14 -23.44 -0.88
CA ARG A 445 0.88 -23.27 0.57
C ARG A 445 -0.42 -22.52 0.84
N LEU A 446 -1.45 -22.91 0.11
CA LEU A 446 -2.80 -22.44 0.33
C LEU A 446 -3.51 -23.48 1.21
N ASP A 447 -4.37 -23.02 2.11
CA ASP A 447 -5.39 -23.88 2.67
C ASP A 447 -6.48 -24.14 1.62
N ALA A 448 -7.47 -24.99 1.94
CA ALA A 448 -8.52 -25.36 0.99
C ALA A 448 -9.31 -24.13 0.50
N GLU A 449 -9.62 -23.21 1.40
CA GLU A 449 -10.36 -21.99 1.10
C GLU A 449 -9.54 -21.01 0.24
N GLY A 450 -8.27 -20.79 0.59
CA GLY A 450 -7.39 -19.93 -0.19
C GLY A 450 -7.09 -20.49 -1.59
N PHE A 451 -7.03 -21.82 -1.73
CA PHE A 451 -6.96 -22.47 -3.03
C PHE A 451 -8.23 -22.19 -3.86
N GLN A 452 -9.41 -22.34 -3.24
CA GLN A 452 -10.68 -22.06 -3.90
C GLN A 452 -10.80 -20.59 -4.31
N TYR A 453 -10.32 -19.65 -3.49
CA TYR A 453 -10.22 -18.24 -3.85
C TYR A 453 -9.41 -18.06 -5.14
N VAL A 454 -8.20 -18.63 -5.24
CA VAL A 454 -7.36 -18.48 -6.44
C VAL A 454 -8.05 -19.07 -7.67
N MET A 455 -8.68 -20.23 -7.55
CA MET A 455 -9.41 -20.86 -8.66
C MET A 455 -10.60 -20.00 -9.11
N ASN A 456 -11.35 -19.40 -8.17
CA ASN A 456 -12.46 -18.51 -8.49
C ASN A 456 -12.00 -17.25 -9.23
N ILE A 457 -10.86 -16.67 -8.82
CA ILE A 457 -10.26 -15.52 -9.50
C ILE A 457 -9.86 -15.88 -10.94
N VAL A 458 -9.18 -17.01 -11.16
CA VAL A 458 -8.84 -17.50 -12.51
C VAL A 458 -10.10 -17.65 -13.37
N ASN A 459 -11.14 -18.28 -12.82
CA ASN A 459 -12.40 -18.48 -13.52
C ASN A 459 -13.11 -17.17 -13.91
N ILE A 460 -12.86 -16.07 -13.19
CA ILE A 460 -13.38 -14.74 -13.55
C ILE A 460 -12.54 -14.12 -14.65
N LEU A 461 -11.21 -14.18 -14.52
CA LEU A 461 -10.25 -13.62 -15.47
C LEU A 461 -10.32 -14.29 -16.85
N ASP A 462 -10.62 -15.59 -16.90
CA ASP A 462 -10.66 -16.38 -18.15
C ASP A 462 -11.99 -16.26 -18.91
N ARG A 463 -12.99 -15.55 -18.39
CA ARG A 463 -14.30 -15.41 -19.06
C ARG A 463 -14.13 -14.65 -20.39
N PRO A 464 -14.47 -15.26 -21.54
CA PRO A 464 -14.40 -14.58 -22.82
C PRO A 464 -15.44 -13.43 -22.84
N GLY A 465 -14.96 -12.19 -22.95
CA GLY A 465 -15.79 -10.97 -22.93
C GLY A 465 -15.39 -9.90 -21.90
N GLY A 466 -14.36 -10.13 -21.08
CA GLY A 466 -13.98 -9.28 -19.94
C GLY A 466 -13.50 -7.84 -20.21
N ASN A 467 -13.44 -7.38 -21.46
CA ASN A 467 -13.21 -5.96 -21.77
C ASN A 467 -14.48 -5.09 -21.68
N GLY A 468 -15.64 -5.69 -21.42
CA GLY A 468 -16.91 -5.00 -21.28
C GLY A 468 -17.74 -5.56 -20.14
N LEU A 469 -17.29 -5.35 -18.90
CA LEU A 469 -18.25 -5.35 -17.79
C LEU A 469 -19.08 -4.06 -17.91
N PRO A 470 -20.41 -4.12 -17.74
CA PRO A 470 -21.24 -2.95 -17.93
C PRO A 470 -20.79 -1.89 -16.94
N VAL A 471 -20.37 -0.74 -17.47
CA VAL A 471 -20.26 0.50 -16.70
C VAL A 471 -21.69 0.83 -16.30
N VAL A 472 -22.16 0.25 -15.19
CA VAL A 472 -23.44 0.64 -14.62
C VAL A 472 -23.26 2.08 -14.14
N SER A 473 -23.98 2.94 -14.83
CA SER A 473 -24.08 4.37 -14.68
C SER A 473 -24.31 4.81 -13.22
N GLU A 474 -23.78 6.00 -12.90
CA GLU A 474 -24.11 6.86 -11.75
C GLU A 474 -23.55 6.55 -10.34
N SER A 475 -22.65 5.57 -10.20
CA SER A 475 -21.78 5.51 -9.01
C SER A 475 -20.32 5.38 -9.44
N PRO A 476 -19.37 6.12 -8.85
CA PRO A 476 -17.95 5.96 -9.15
C PRO A 476 -17.40 4.68 -8.50
N ALA A 477 -17.97 3.54 -8.87
CA ALA A 477 -17.53 2.23 -8.42
C ALA A 477 -16.15 1.94 -9.04
N HIS A 478 -15.14 1.80 -8.18
CA HIS A 478 -13.81 1.36 -8.59
C HIS A 478 -13.87 -0.11 -9.00
N HIS A 479 -13.47 -0.41 -10.22
CA HIS A 479 -13.41 -1.77 -10.72
C HIS A 479 -11.95 -2.25 -10.78
N SER A 480 -11.66 -3.45 -10.26
CA SER A 480 -10.30 -3.99 -10.09
C SER A 480 -9.50 -4.00 -11.40
N MET A 481 -10.18 -4.32 -12.49
CA MET A 481 -9.56 -4.40 -13.81
C MET A 481 -9.44 -3.05 -14.53
N THR A 482 -10.09 -1.99 -14.04
CA THR A 482 -9.91 -0.63 -14.60
C THR A 482 -8.72 0.09 -13.95
N SER A 483 -8.34 -0.27 -12.73
CA SER A 483 -7.13 0.27 -12.10
C SER A 483 -5.88 -0.38 -12.71
N GLU A 484 -5.01 0.44 -13.31
CA GLU A 484 -3.74 -0.02 -13.87
C GLU A 484 -2.87 -0.71 -12.81
N TRP A 485 -2.92 -0.25 -11.57
CA TRP A 485 -2.08 -0.75 -10.48
C TRP A 485 -2.51 -2.14 -10.03
N THR A 486 -3.81 -2.33 -9.82
CA THR A 486 -4.39 -3.63 -9.47
C THR A 486 -4.22 -4.64 -10.61
N ARG A 487 -4.44 -4.22 -11.86
CA ARG A 487 -4.19 -5.07 -13.03
C ARG A 487 -2.73 -5.56 -13.07
N LYS A 488 -1.75 -4.67 -12.89
CA LYS A 488 -0.33 -5.05 -12.85
C LYS A 488 0.01 -6.05 -11.74
N LEU A 489 -0.63 -5.94 -10.57
CA LEU A 489 -0.44 -6.89 -9.47
C LEU A 489 -0.80 -8.32 -9.91
N PHE A 490 -1.93 -8.47 -10.60
CA PHE A 490 -2.41 -9.74 -11.15
C PHE A 490 -1.54 -10.23 -12.30
N GLU A 491 -1.20 -9.37 -13.27
CA GLU A 491 -0.34 -9.71 -14.41
C GLU A 491 1.04 -10.22 -13.97
N ASP A 492 1.66 -9.56 -12.98
CA ASP A 492 2.94 -9.98 -12.42
C ASP A 492 2.87 -11.40 -11.81
N ALA A 493 1.68 -11.77 -11.31
CA ALA A 493 1.37 -13.10 -10.77
C ALA A 493 0.91 -14.11 -11.83
N GLY A 494 0.81 -13.69 -13.10
CA GLY A 494 0.46 -14.53 -14.24
C GLY A 494 -1.04 -14.67 -14.49
N ALA A 495 -1.82 -13.65 -14.10
CA ALA A 495 -3.23 -13.54 -14.48
C ALA A 495 -3.42 -13.41 -15.98
#